data_AF-A0A969ELA8-F1
#
_entry.id   AF-A0A969ELA8-F1
#
_cell.length_a   1.000
_cell.length_b   1.000
_cell.length_c   1.000
_cell.angle_alpha   90.00
_cell.angle_beta   90.00
_cell.angle_gamma   90.00
#
_symmetry.space_group_name_H-M   'P 1'
#
loop_
_entity.id
_entity.type
_entity.pdbx_description
1 polymer ?
#
loop_
_entity_poly.entity_id
_entity_poly.type
_entity_poly.pdbx_seq_one_letter_code
_entity_poly.pdbx_strand_id
1 'polypeptide(L)'
;MNLLNFFNTYDGIPDIQDNCTNGVGGTAADCRGADTQEEFDRQWPKTVTAILEMDPDVLGIVEIENDGYGSDSAIQFLVDRLNDATSPGTYAFIDADAGTGQTNSLGTDAIKVGILYQPSRVTAVGQTATLNTLAFINAGDSGARNRATLAQAFEENATGSVFIVSVNHFKSKGSACDLPDAGDGQGNCNQVRVNAANELVSWLNSDPTGTGDSDILLLGDYNSYAMEDPITVFLNAGYADLIASLNGSDEYSYVFDGQWGSLDFALASPSLLAQISGVADYHVNADEPNVLDYNTNFKSAGQIIDLYALDEYRNSDHDPIVVGLDLDDVVVSPPITFYLHSNGSRNTNSSLFLDTSAPTSIKSNRKDSDNLKFAGGNPWKEIGLWSADPSFTVGTLTSLNDLHVWIGLRRAQNQIANYDLRIEVYKNDELISTSDSLCISGLEADPNLAQEITSSLGSFSPTEFDGQNDMLSIRFLTRLGTDGTGNSCGGCHTS
;
A
#
# COMPACT_ATOMS: atom_id res chain seq x y z
N MET A 1 -7.80 -3.09 -15.62
CA MET A 1 -8.35 -3.82 -16.79
C MET A 1 -7.50 -3.52 -18.01
N ASN A 2 -6.96 -4.54 -18.67
CA ASN A 2 -6.39 -4.40 -20.01
C ASN A 2 -7.53 -4.40 -21.04
N LEU A 3 -7.47 -3.52 -22.05
CA LEU A 3 -8.50 -3.40 -23.07
C LEU A 3 -8.16 -4.10 -24.40
N LEU A 4 -7.02 -4.81 -24.48
CA LEU A 4 -6.53 -5.47 -25.69
C LEU A 4 -6.50 -4.48 -26.86
N ASN A 5 -5.80 -3.37 -26.66
CA ASN A 5 -5.67 -2.25 -27.59
C ASN A 5 -7.03 -1.70 -28.08
N PHE A 6 -7.69 -0.90 -27.25
CA PHE A 6 -8.92 -0.20 -27.59
C PHE A 6 -8.63 1.08 -28.38
N PHE A 7 -8.65 0.96 -29.71
CA PHE A 7 -8.37 2.03 -30.65
C PHE A 7 -9.60 2.26 -31.52
N ASN A 8 -9.91 3.53 -31.77
CA ASN A 8 -10.99 3.92 -32.68
C ASN A 8 -10.45 4.44 -34.03
N THR A 9 -9.13 4.46 -34.17
CA THR A 9 -8.41 4.62 -35.44
C THR A 9 -7.86 3.27 -35.91
N TYR A 10 -7.85 3.02 -37.22
CA TYR A 10 -7.48 1.72 -37.79
C TYR A 10 -6.63 1.86 -39.06
N ASP A 11 -5.75 0.89 -39.30
CA ASP A 11 -4.84 0.86 -40.47
C ASP A 11 -5.45 0.16 -41.70
N GLY A 12 -6.51 -0.63 -41.49
CA GLY A 12 -7.20 -1.38 -42.53
C GLY A 12 -6.54 -2.73 -42.83
N ILE A 13 -7.21 -3.53 -43.67
CA ILE A 13 -6.69 -4.81 -44.16
C ILE A 13 -6.55 -4.74 -45.70
N PRO A 14 -5.35 -4.95 -46.28
CA PRO A 14 -4.08 -5.23 -45.61
C PRO A 14 -3.54 -4.00 -44.87
N ASP A 15 -2.88 -4.24 -43.74
CA ASP A 15 -2.15 -3.21 -42.99
C ASP A 15 -0.96 -2.71 -43.81
N ILE A 16 -1.13 -1.50 -44.37
CA ILE A 16 -0.14 -0.83 -45.23
C ILE A 16 -0.06 0.69 -44.99
N GLN A 17 -0.79 1.21 -44.01
CA GLN A 17 -0.92 2.64 -43.70
C GLN A 17 -0.93 2.83 -42.19
N ASP A 18 -0.06 3.70 -41.69
CA ASP A 18 0.01 4.06 -40.27
C ASP A 18 -0.92 5.26 -40.02
N ASN A 19 -2.16 5.01 -39.60
CA ASN A 19 -3.18 6.06 -39.42
C ASN A 19 -3.21 6.65 -38.00
N CYS A 20 -2.68 5.93 -37.02
CA CYS A 20 -2.58 6.39 -35.64
C CYS A 20 -1.43 7.38 -35.46
N THR A 21 -1.31 7.96 -34.27
CA THR A 21 -0.23 8.91 -33.95
C THR A 21 0.45 8.61 -32.62
N ASN A 22 1.72 8.96 -32.54
CA ASN A 22 2.52 8.98 -31.32
C ASN A 22 2.10 10.12 -30.38
N GLY A 23 0.91 10.00 -29.76
CA GLY A 23 0.26 11.08 -29.02
C GLY A 23 -0.38 12.14 -29.92
N VAL A 24 -1.14 13.06 -29.33
CA VAL A 24 -1.84 14.14 -30.04
C VAL A 24 -0.85 14.99 -30.84
N GLY A 25 -1.07 15.08 -32.16
CA GLY A 25 -0.22 15.84 -33.07
C GLY A 25 1.17 15.23 -33.29
N GLY A 26 1.38 13.98 -32.87
CA GLY A 26 2.60 13.23 -33.08
C GLY A 26 2.80 12.79 -34.53
N THR A 27 3.90 12.08 -34.78
CA THR A 27 4.13 11.42 -36.07
C THR A 27 3.15 10.26 -36.24
N ALA A 28 2.87 9.89 -37.49
CA ALA A 28 2.18 8.66 -37.83
C ALA A 28 2.80 7.46 -37.09
N ALA A 29 1.94 6.57 -36.63
CA ALA A 29 2.26 5.36 -35.91
C ALA A 29 1.26 4.27 -36.31
N ASP A 30 1.74 3.04 -36.22
CA ASP A 30 0.95 1.82 -36.32
C ASP A 30 -0.21 1.84 -35.31
N CYS A 31 -1.44 1.64 -35.80
CA CYS A 31 -2.60 1.41 -34.97
C CYS A 31 -2.53 0.04 -34.30
N ARG A 32 -3.13 -0.06 -33.12
CA ARG A 32 -3.09 -1.27 -32.31
C ARG A 32 -4.52 -1.66 -32.01
N GLY A 33 -4.90 -2.93 -32.14
CA GLY A 33 -6.26 -3.36 -31.85
C GLY A 33 -7.04 -3.75 -33.09
N ALA A 34 -8.25 -3.23 -33.25
CA ALA A 34 -9.07 -3.50 -34.43
C ALA A 34 -8.41 -2.96 -35.71
N ASP A 35 -8.30 -3.80 -36.75
CA ASP A 35 -7.77 -3.37 -38.05
C ASP A 35 -8.84 -2.66 -38.88
N THR A 36 -10.12 -2.82 -38.54
CA THR A 36 -11.26 -2.30 -39.30
C THR A 36 -12.40 -1.84 -38.41
N GLN A 37 -13.29 -1.00 -38.96
CA GLN A 37 -14.55 -0.64 -38.29
C GLN A 37 -15.41 -1.88 -37.93
N GLU A 38 -15.39 -2.93 -38.75
CA GLU A 38 -16.13 -4.16 -38.47
C GLU A 38 -15.62 -4.87 -37.21
N GLU A 39 -14.30 -4.89 -37.01
CA GLU A 39 -13.68 -5.44 -35.81
C GLU A 39 -13.90 -4.56 -34.59
N PHE A 40 -13.84 -3.23 -34.75
CA PHE A 40 -14.14 -2.31 -33.66
C PHE A 40 -15.60 -2.42 -33.21
N ASP A 41 -16.53 -2.53 -34.16
CA ASP A 41 -17.96 -2.79 -33.91
C ASP A 41 -18.20 -4.12 -33.19
N ARG A 42 -17.22 -5.03 -33.19
CA ARG A 42 -17.21 -6.25 -32.40
C ARG A 42 -16.49 -6.08 -31.05
N GLN A 43 -15.45 -5.27 -30.97
CA GLN A 43 -14.64 -5.03 -29.76
C GLN A 43 -15.42 -4.23 -28.72
N TRP A 44 -15.90 -3.04 -29.08
CA TRP A 44 -16.43 -2.11 -28.09
C TRP A 44 -17.65 -2.63 -27.30
N PRO A 45 -18.58 -3.41 -27.89
CA PRO A 45 -19.71 -3.93 -27.11
C PRO A 45 -19.23 -4.88 -26.00
N LYS A 46 -18.27 -5.77 -26.28
CA LYS A 46 -17.72 -6.69 -25.27
C LYS A 46 -17.02 -5.93 -24.14
N THR A 47 -16.26 -4.89 -24.49
CA THR A 47 -15.60 -4.02 -23.51
C THR A 47 -16.61 -3.33 -22.60
N VAL A 48 -17.68 -2.76 -23.18
CA VAL A 48 -18.77 -2.12 -22.43
C VAL A 48 -19.49 -3.12 -21.54
N THR A 49 -19.86 -4.30 -22.06
CA THR A 49 -20.52 -5.35 -21.27
C THR A 49 -19.67 -5.73 -20.05
N ALA A 50 -18.37 -6.00 -20.23
CA ALA A 50 -17.52 -6.37 -19.10
C ALA A 50 -17.37 -5.27 -18.04
N ILE A 51 -17.27 -4.01 -18.45
CA ILE A 51 -17.20 -2.89 -17.49
C ILE A 51 -18.51 -2.79 -16.70
N LEU A 52 -19.67 -2.97 -17.36
CA LEU A 52 -20.97 -2.89 -16.69
C LEU A 52 -21.25 -4.09 -15.78
N GLU A 53 -20.78 -5.29 -16.12
CA GLU A 53 -20.90 -6.47 -15.25
C GLU A 53 -19.99 -6.36 -14.02
N MET A 54 -18.80 -5.76 -14.16
CA MET A 54 -17.93 -5.44 -13.02
C MET A 54 -18.45 -4.29 -12.15
N ASP A 55 -19.23 -3.37 -12.72
CA ASP A 55 -19.78 -2.16 -12.09
C ASP A 55 -18.77 -1.37 -11.20
N PRO A 56 -17.62 -0.93 -11.75
CA PRO A 56 -16.60 -0.28 -10.95
C PRO A 56 -16.99 1.17 -10.59
N ASP A 57 -16.77 1.55 -9.33
CA ASP A 57 -16.83 2.95 -8.87
C ASP A 57 -15.65 3.77 -9.45
N VAL A 58 -14.46 3.17 -9.52
CA VAL A 58 -13.25 3.67 -10.19
C VAL A 58 -12.62 2.52 -10.98
N LEU A 59 -12.22 2.78 -12.23
CA LEU A 59 -11.63 1.81 -13.13
C LEU A 59 -10.31 2.32 -13.71
N GLY A 60 -9.22 1.63 -13.40
CA GLY A 60 -7.94 1.77 -14.10
C GLY A 60 -7.91 0.94 -15.38
N ILE A 61 -7.63 1.59 -16.51
CA ILE A 61 -7.50 0.93 -17.82
C ILE A 61 -6.09 1.08 -18.40
N VAL A 62 -5.64 0.05 -19.08
CA VAL A 62 -4.42 0.06 -19.91
C VAL A 62 -4.77 -0.34 -21.33
N GLU A 63 -3.89 -0.02 -22.28
CA GLU A 63 -4.11 -0.32 -23.71
C GLU A 63 -5.26 0.46 -24.36
N ILE A 64 -5.38 1.75 -24.06
CA ILE A 64 -6.25 2.66 -24.81
C ILE A 64 -5.42 3.55 -25.74
N GLU A 65 -5.97 3.89 -26.90
CA GLU A 65 -5.32 4.79 -27.86
C GLU A 65 -4.94 6.13 -27.21
N ASN A 66 -3.77 6.65 -27.59
CA ASN A 66 -3.26 7.95 -27.17
C ASN A 66 -3.56 9.03 -28.21
N ASP A 67 -4.84 9.29 -28.42
CA ASP A 67 -5.41 10.25 -29.37
C ASP A 67 -6.02 11.50 -28.68
N GLY A 68 -5.69 11.68 -27.40
CA GLY A 68 -6.15 12.80 -26.58
C GLY A 68 -7.43 12.52 -25.81
N TYR A 69 -8.23 13.57 -25.60
CA TYR A 69 -9.40 13.59 -24.71
C TYR A 69 -10.60 14.34 -25.32
N GLY A 70 -10.55 14.62 -26.63
CA GLY A 70 -11.63 15.31 -27.35
C GLY A 70 -12.81 14.41 -27.68
N SER A 71 -13.84 14.96 -28.33
CA SER A 71 -15.06 14.21 -28.71
C SER A 71 -14.80 12.96 -29.56
N ASP A 72 -13.69 12.95 -30.28
CA ASP A 72 -13.36 11.91 -31.23
C ASP A 72 -12.37 10.89 -30.64
N SER A 73 -11.96 11.05 -29.37
CA SER A 73 -10.95 10.16 -28.77
C SER A 73 -11.52 8.82 -28.34
N ALA A 74 -10.69 7.78 -28.34
CA ALA A 74 -11.08 6.43 -27.95
C ALA A 74 -11.64 6.36 -26.52
N ILE A 75 -11.04 7.11 -25.57
CA ILE A 75 -11.52 7.16 -24.18
C ILE A 75 -12.86 7.88 -24.05
N GLN A 76 -13.09 8.94 -24.83
CA GLN A 76 -14.38 9.63 -24.87
C GLN A 76 -15.45 8.75 -25.51
N PHE A 77 -15.12 8.06 -26.61
CA PHE A 77 -16.01 7.08 -27.24
C PHE A 77 -16.44 6.00 -26.23
N LEU A 78 -15.49 5.42 -25.48
CA LEU A 78 -15.79 4.40 -24.49
C LEU A 78 -16.76 4.92 -23.40
N VAL A 79 -16.50 6.10 -22.85
CA VAL A 79 -17.39 6.72 -21.84
C VAL A 79 -18.75 7.08 -22.41
N ASP A 80 -18.84 7.53 -23.67
CA ASP A 80 -20.11 7.78 -24.33
C ASP A 80 -20.93 6.49 -24.47
N ARG A 81 -20.30 5.37 -24.84
CA ARG A 81 -20.98 4.06 -24.92
C ARG A 81 -21.42 3.53 -23.57
N LEU A 82 -20.62 3.71 -22.52
CA LEU A 82 -21.00 3.37 -21.14
C LEU A 82 -22.22 4.19 -20.69
N ASN A 83 -22.23 5.48 -21.00
CA ASN A 83 -23.33 6.39 -20.66
C ASN A 83 -24.60 6.14 -21.51
N ASP A 84 -24.45 5.74 -22.78
CA ASP A 84 -25.57 5.30 -23.64
C ASP A 84 -26.23 4.02 -23.09
N ALA A 85 -25.42 3.08 -22.61
CA ALA A 85 -25.88 1.81 -22.05
C ALA A 85 -26.48 1.94 -20.65
N THR A 86 -26.16 3.03 -19.94
CA THR A 86 -26.66 3.32 -18.58
C THR A 86 -27.52 4.59 -18.57
N SER A 87 -26.90 5.73 -18.28
CA SER A 87 -27.50 7.05 -18.34
C SER A 87 -26.42 8.12 -18.57
N PRO A 88 -26.75 9.27 -19.18
CA PRO A 88 -25.79 10.35 -19.35
C PRO A 88 -25.16 10.80 -18.03
N GLY A 89 -23.84 10.72 -17.95
CA GLY A 89 -23.06 11.14 -16.77
C GLY A 89 -22.88 10.08 -15.69
N THR A 90 -23.28 8.82 -15.93
CA THR A 90 -22.93 7.71 -15.04
C THR A 90 -21.42 7.55 -14.91
N TYR A 91 -20.71 7.58 -16.03
CA TYR A 91 -19.26 7.47 -16.09
C TYR A 91 -18.63 8.76 -16.63
N ALA A 92 -17.47 9.08 -16.09
CA ALA A 92 -16.56 10.10 -16.56
C ALA A 92 -15.13 9.54 -16.59
N PHE A 93 -14.18 10.27 -17.18
CA PHE A 93 -12.77 9.93 -17.17
C PHE A 93 -11.91 11.08 -16.65
N ILE A 94 -10.67 10.76 -16.27
CA ILE A 94 -9.63 11.73 -15.92
C ILE A 94 -8.92 12.21 -17.19
N ASP A 95 -9.09 13.48 -17.53
CA ASP A 95 -8.29 14.17 -18.55
C ASP A 95 -6.94 14.56 -17.95
N ALA A 96 -5.92 13.73 -18.18
CA ALA A 96 -4.59 13.95 -17.63
C ALA A 96 -3.91 15.21 -18.18
N ASP A 97 -4.20 15.59 -19.43
CA ASP A 97 -3.60 16.78 -20.05
C ASP A 97 -4.18 18.05 -19.44
N ALA A 98 -5.51 18.10 -19.26
CA ALA A 98 -6.16 19.20 -18.56
C ALA A 98 -5.76 19.24 -17.08
N GLY A 99 -5.70 18.08 -16.42
CA GLY A 99 -5.35 17.97 -15.00
C GLY A 99 -3.93 18.42 -14.70
N THR A 100 -2.96 18.07 -15.55
CA THR A 100 -1.55 18.47 -15.39
C THR A 100 -1.21 19.80 -16.05
N GLY A 101 -2.05 20.30 -16.97
CA GLY A 101 -1.75 21.43 -17.83
C GLY A 101 -0.68 21.14 -18.90
N GLN A 102 -0.37 19.86 -19.15
CA GLN A 102 0.63 19.42 -20.11
C GLN A 102 -0.03 18.60 -21.24
N THR A 103 0.11 19.03 -22.49
CA THR A 103 -0.30 18.20 -23.65
C THR A 103 0.57 16.95 -23.75
N ASN A 104 -0.05 15.80 -24.02
CA ASN A 104 0.59 14.48 -24.05
C ASN A 104 1.30 14.18 -22.71
N SER A 105 0.64 14.49 -21.60
CA SER A 105 1.15 14.24 -20.24
C SER A 105 1.46 12.76 -20.00
N LEU A 106 0.69 11.85 -20.62
CA LEU A 106 0.93 10.41 -20.59
C LEU A 106 1.94 9.91 -21.64
N GLY A 107 2.69 10.83 -22.26
CA GLY A 107 3.72 10.53 -23.23
C GLY A 107 3.19 10.45 -24.66
N THR A 108 4.05 9.95 -25.55
CA THR A 108 3.84 9.93 -27.00
C THR A 108 3.89 8.52 -27.59
N ASP A 109 3.69 7.49 -26.77
CA ASP A 109 3.41 6.14 -27.30
C ASP A 109 1.99 6.15 -27.89
N ALA A 110 1.71 5.32 -28.89
CA ALA A 110 0.37 5.19 -29.46
C ALA A 110 -0.65 4.66 -28.43
N ILE A 111 -0.18 4.00 -27.36
CA ILE A 111 -0.98 3.47 -26.27
C ILE A 111 -0.73 4.28 -24.99
N LYS A 112 -1.79 4.58 -24.24
CA LYS A 112 -1.74 5.17 -22.89
C LYS A 112 -2.53 4.35 -21.86
N VAL A 113 -2.39 4.75 -20.60
CA VAL A 113 -3.27 4.35 -19.49
C VAL A 113 -4.42 5.34 -19.33
N GLY A 114 -5.44 4.99 -18.56
CA GLY A 114 -6.56 5.87 -18.24
C GLY A 114 -7.24 5.52 -16.93
N ILE A 115 -8.03 6.46 -16.41
CA ILE A 115 -8.91 6.25 -15.26
C ILE A 115 -10.32 6.69 -15.64
N LEU A 116 -11.29 5.79 -15.48
CA LEU A 116 -12.72 6.06 -15.52
C LEU A 116 -13.28 6.00 -14.11
N TYR A 117 -14.37 6.71 -13.83
CA TYR A 117 -15.01 6.71 -12.52
C TYR A 117 -16.49 7.06 -12.62
N GLN A 118 -17.26 6.72 -11.58
CA GLN A 118 -18.66 7.10 -11.43
C GLN A 118 -18.79 8.37 -10.56
N PRO A 119 -19.13 9.55 -11.12
CA PRO A 119 -19.19 10.80 -10.35
C PRO A 119 -20.23 10.81 -9.23
N SER A 120 -21.25 9.94 -9.29
CA SER A 120 -22.22 9.79 -8.20
C SER A 120 -21.65 9.07 -6.97
N ARG A 121 -20.53 8.36 -7.12
CA ARG A 121 -19.94 7.48 -6.11
C ARG A 121 -18.69 8.10 -5.50
N VAL A 122 -17.84 8.66 -6.35
CA VAL A 122 -16.60 9.33 -5.94
C VAL A 122 -16.42 10.67 -6.64
N THR A 123 -15.66 11.56 -6.00
CA THR A 123 -15.23 12.85 -6.56
C THR A 123 -13.72 12.84 -6.73
N ALA A 124 -13.22 13.18 -7.92
CA ALA A 124 -11.78 13.40 -8.11
C ALA A 124 -11.34 14.65 -7.32
N VAL A 125 -10.34 14.48 -6.45
CA VAL A 125 -9.80 15.54 -5.57
C VAL A 125 -8.28 15.65 -5.72
N GLY A 126 -7.69 16.74 -5.22
CA GLY A 126 -6.26 16.98 -5.34
C GLY A 126 -5.79 17.22 -6.77
N GLN A 127 -4.49 17.01 -6.99
CA GLN A 127 -3.80 17.19 -8.26
C GLN A 127 -3.81 15.88 -9.06
N THR A 128 -4.30 15.91 -10.31
CA THR A 128 -4.04 14.84 -11.28
C THR A 128 -2.55 14.82 -11.60
N ALA A 129 -1.90 13.67 -11.45
CA ALA A 129 -0.45 13.59 -11.57
C ALA A 129 -0.03 12.51 -12.57
N THR A 130 1.01 12.79 -13.34
CA THR A 130 1.59 11.84 -14.30
C THR A 130 3.07 11.63 -14.04
N LEU A 131 3.52 10.38 -13.95
CA LEU A 131 4.95 10.06 -13.90
C LEU A 131 5.46 9.85 -15.31
N ASN A 132 5.95 10.93 -15.92
CA ASN A 132 6.43 10.97 -17.30
C ASN A 132 7.89 11.46 -17.41
N THR A 133 8.62 11.40 -16.30
CA THR A 133 10.03 11.81 -16.26
C THR A 133 10.88 10.87 -17.12
N LEU A 134 12.00 11.38 -17.65
CA LEU A 134 12.94 10.54 -18.41
C LEU A 134 13.46 9.36 -17.57
N ALA A 135 13.66 9.58 -16.27
CA ALA A 135 14.10 8.54 -15.34
C ALA A 135 13.12 7.35 -15.30
N PHE A 136 11.81 7.61 -15.34
CA PHE A 136 10.79 6.57 -15.39
C PHE A 136 10.56 6.01 -16.80
N ILE A 137 10.40 6.88 -17.81
CA ILE A 137 10.06 6.47 -19.18
C ILE A 137 11.16 5.62 -19.81
N ASN A 138 12.43 6.02 -19.65
CA ASN A 138 13.55 5.23 -20.14
C ASN A 138 13.99 4.17 -19.14
N ALA A 139 13.87 4.46 -17.83
CA ALA A 139 14.27 3.54 -16.74
C ALA A 139 15.67 2.93 -16.93
N GLY A 140 16.62 3.79 -17.35
CA GLY A 140 18.02 3.43 -17.57
C GLY A 140 18.36 2.89 -18.96
N ASP A 141 17.39 2.82 -19.88
CA ASP A 141 17.60 2.45 -21.28
C ASP A 141 17.89 3.67 -22.17
N SER A 142 18.43 3.45 -23.38
CA SER A 142 18.74 4.49 -24.35
C SER A 142 17.50 5.15 -24.99
N GLY A 143 16.35 4.48 -24.92
CA GLY A 143 15.08 4.97 -25.47
C GLY A 143 13.91 4.77 -24.49
N ALA A 144 12.75 5.30 -24.89
CA ALA A 144 11.51 5.14 -24.12
C ALA A 144 11.08 3.67 -24.07
N ARG A 145 10.68 3.20 -22.88
CA ARG A 145 10.29 1.81 -22.62
C ARG A 145 8.97 1.68 -21.88
N ASN A 146 8.74 2.49 -20.87
CA ASN A 146 7.52 2.46 -20.07
C ASN A 146 6.51 3.48 -20.58
N ARG A 147 5.23 3.17 -20.41
CA ARG A 147 4.16 4.16 -20.55
C ARG A 147 4.06 4.93 -19.25
N ALA A 148 3.78 6.23 -19.35
CA ALA A 148 3.65 7.08 -18.17
C ALA A 148 2.55 6.57 -17.23
N THR A 149 2.78 6.67 -15.93
CA THR A 149 1.78 6.36 -14.91
C THR A 149 0.82 7.53 -14.74
N LEU A 150 -0.46 7.24 -14.48
CA LEU A 150 -1.48 8.20 -14.09
C LEU A 150 -1.89 7.98 -12.63
N ALA A 151 -1.80 9.00 -11.78
CA ALA A 151 -2.32 8.98 -10.43
C ALA A 151 -3.40 10.04 -10.21
N GLN A 152 -4.46 9.67 -9.51
CA GLN A 152 -5.57 10.54 -9.14
C GLN A 152 -6.07 10.14 -7.75
N ALA A 153 -6.28 11.14 -6.89
CA ALA A 153 -6.99 10.94 -5.63
C ALA A 153 -8.50 11.05 -5.83
N PHE A 154 -9.26 10.24 -5.10
CA PHE A 154 -10.71 10.22 -5.08
C PHE A 154 -11.20 10.34 -3.65
N GLU A 155 -12.21 11.18 -3.44
CA GLU A 155 -13.01 11.23 -2.23
C GLU A 155 -14.27 10.38 -2.44
N GLU A 156 -14.52 9.40 -1.57
CA GLU A 156 -15.78 8.68 -1.58
C GLU A 156 -16.91 9.61 -1.10
N ASN A 157 -17.91 9.83 -1.95
CA ASN A 157 -18.95 10.83 -1.69
C ASN A 157 -19.79 10.50 -0.44
N ALA A 158 -19.87 9.23 -0.06
CA ALA A 158 -20.69 8.77 1.07
C ALA A 158 -20.05 9.07 2.42
N THR A 159 -18.71 8.95 2.51
CA THR A 159 -17.95 8.93 3.76
C THR A 159 -17.04 10.16 3.87
N GLY A 160 -16.60 10.71 2.75
CA GLY A 160 -15.57 11.75 2.66
C GLY A 160 -14.15 11.21 2.80
N SER A 161 -13.98 9.88 2.86
CA SER A 161 -12.65 9.24 2.89
C SER A 161 -11.95 9.40 1.55
N VAL A 162 -10.64 9.63 1.59
CA VAL A 162 -9.82 9.85 0.40
C VAL A 162 -8.93 8.63 0.17
N PHE A 163 -8.72 8.28 -1.09
CA PHE A 163 -7.74 7.27 -1.50
C PHE A 163 -7.16 7.66 -2.86
N ILE A 164 -5.98 7.12 -3.18
CA ILE A 164 -5.24 7.41 -4.40
C ILE A 164 -5.22 6.16 -5.27
N VAL A 165 -5.60 6.32 -6.54
CA VAL A 165 -5.45 5.28 -7.57
C VAL A 165 -4.29 5.66 -8.48
N SER A 166 -3.38 4.73 -8.71
CA SER A 166 -2.21 4.88 -9.60
C SER A 166 -2.20 3.77 -10.64
N VAL A 167 -2.41 4.10 -11.92
CA VAL A 167 -2.53 3.15 -13.03
C VAL A 167 -1.23 3.08 -13.84
N ASN A 168 -0.72 1.87 -14.03
CA ASN A 168 0.61 1.60 -14.57
C ASN A 168 0.56 0.66 -15.78
N HIS A 169 1.48 0.85 -16.74
CA HIS A 169 1.73 -0.10 -17.82
C HIS A 169 3.22 -0.14 -18.12
N PHE A 170 3.92 -1.11 -17.53
CA PHE A 170 5.37 -1.25 -17.62
C PHE A 170 5.82 -1.94 -18.91
N LYS A 171 7.10 -1.83 -19.24
CA LYS A 171 7.67 -2.41 -20.45
C LYS A 171 7.49 -3.95 -20.50
N SER A 172 6.90 -4.43 -21.60
CA SER A 172 6.72 -5.86 -21.85
C SER A 172 8.01 -6.66 -22.08
N LYS A 173 7.94 -7.98 -21.85
CA LYS A 173 9.06 -8.95 -21.95
C LYS A 173 9.40 -9.38 -23.39
N GLY A 174 8.56 -9.04 -24.37
CA GLY A 174 8.64 -9.59 -25.74
C GLY A 174 9.76 -9.03 -26.63
N SER A 175 10.46 -7.97 -26.20
CA SER A 175 11.47 -7.29 -27.01
C SER A 175 12.69 -6.94 -26.17
N ALA A 176 13.89 -6.96 -26.77
CA ALA A 176 15.14 -6.64 -26.07
C ALA A 176 15.23 -5.17 -25.63
N CYS A 177 15.93 -4.97 -24.51
CA CYS A 177 16.40 -3.68 -24.00
C CYS A 177 17.93 -3.56 -24.19
N ASP A 178 18.53 -2.41 -23.87
CA ASP A 178 19.99 -2.22 -23.94
C ASP A 178 20.75 -3.28 -23.13
N LEU A 179 20.24 -3.58 -21.93
CA LEU A 179 20.68 -4.74 -21.16
C LEU A 179 19.96 -5.99 -21.66
N PRO A 180 20.71 -7.03 -22.10
CA PRO A 180 20.10 -8.26 -22.56
C PRO A 180 19.45 -9.02 -21.41
N ASP A 181 18.54 -9.93 -21.76
CA ASP A 181 17.98 -10.91 -20.81
C ASP A 181 19.08 -11.68 -20.09
N ALA A 182 18.97 -11.77 -18.76
CA ALA A 182 19.90 -12.49 -17.90
C ALA A 182 19.74 -14.02 -18.00
N GLY A 183 18.64 -14.51 -18.57
CA GLY A 183 18.34 -15.93 -18.69
C GLY A 183 17.98 -16.61 -17.36
N ASP A 184 17.49 -15.82 -16.41
CA ASP A 184 17.08 -16.24 -15.06
C ASP A 184 15.58 -16.56 -14.95
N GLY A 185 14.84 -16.40 -16.05
CA GLY A 185 13.39 -16.63 -16.14
C GLY A 185 12.55 -15.35 -16.11
N GLN A 186 13.15 -14.19 -15.79
CA GLN A 186 12.42 -12.92 -15.70
C GLN A 186 12.22 -12.22 -17.05
N GLY A 187 12.90 -12.70 -18.09
CA GLY A 187 12.76 -12.23 -19.47
C GLY A 187 13.42 -10.87 -19.75
N ASN A 188 13.23 -10.37 -20.97
CA ASN A 188 13.82 -9.10 -21.37
C ASN A 188 13.38 -7.94 -20.47
N CYS A 189 14.22 -6.90 -20.45
CA CYS A 189 13.91 -5.62 -19.82
C CYS A 189 13.63 -5.70 -18.30
N ASN A 190 14.05 -6.76 -17.60
CA ASN A 190 13.84 -6.89 -16.15
C ASN A 190 14.41 -5.68 -15.38
N GLN A 191 15.66 -5.30 -15.65
CA GLN A 191 16.29 -4.15 -14.99
C GLN A 191 15.56 -2.82 -15.27
N VAL A 192 14.99 -2.66 -16.47
CA VAL A 192 14.18 -1.48 -16.82
C VAL A 192 12.91 -1.44 -15.98
N ARG A 193 12.22 -2.58 -15.80
CA ARG A 193 11.05 -2.70 -14.92
C ARG A 193 11.40 -2.46 -13.45
N VAL A 194 12.54 -2.97 -12.97
CA VAL A 194 13.04 -2.71 -11.60
C VAL A 194 13.29 -1.22 -11.37
N ASN A 195 13.96 -0.55 -12.31
CA ASN A 195 14.23 0.88 -12.21
C ASN A 195 12.93 1.69 -12.22
N ALA A 196 11.97 1.35 -13.09
CA ALA A 196 10.65 1.97 -13.14
C ALA A 196 9.87 1.81 -11.83
N ALA A 197 9.91 0.61 -11.21
CA ALA A 197 9.28 0.36 -9.91
C ALA A 197 9.86 1.25 -8.81
N ASN A 198 11.19 1.42 -8.76
CA ASN A 198 11.85 2.30 -7.79
C ASN A 198 11.46 3.77 -7.99
N GLU A 199 11.43 4.25 -9.23
CA GLU A 199 10.98 5.60 -9.55
C GLU A 199 9.52 5.82 -9.17
N LEU A 200 8.65 4.83 -9.42
CA LEU A 200 7.23 4.88 -9.05
C LEU A 200 7.03 4.97 -7.53
N VAL A 201 7.70 4.11 -6.76
CA VAL A 201 7.66 4.16 -5.29
C VAL A 201 8.17 5.52 -4.78
N SER A 202 9.30 5.99 -5.30
CA SER A 202 9.86 7.29 -4.89
C SER A 202 8.93 8.46 -5.23
N TRP A 203 8.24 8.39 -6.37
CA TRP A 203 7.31 9.42 -6.80
C TRP A 203 6.05 9.45 -5.94
N LEU A 204 5.45 8.29 -5.63
CA LEU A 204 4.28 8.19 -4.77
C LEU A 204 4.57 8.67 -3.35
N ASN A 205 5.77 8.38 -2.81
CA ASN A 205 6.21 8.89 -1.51
C ASN A 205 6.36 10.43 -1.45
N SER A 206 6.35 11.11 -2.59
CA SER A 206 6.37 12.58 -2.65
C SER A 206 4.99 13.24 -2.58
N ASP A 207 3.93 12.44 -2.42
CA ASP A 207 2.52 12.87 -2.51
C ASP A 207 2.24 13.69 -3.78
N PRO A 208 2.28 13.03 -4.95
CA PRO A 208 2.13 13.74 -6.22
C PRO A 208 0.71 14.30 -6.42
N THR A 209 -0.27 13.80 -5.65
CA THR A 209 -1.65 14.30 -5.66
C THR A 209 -1.87 15.50 -4.73
N GLY A 210 -0.94 15.76 -3.80
CA GLY A 210 -1.02 16.86 -2.85
C GLY A 210 -2.18 16.75 -1.85
N THR A 211 -2.71 15.54 -1.64
CA THR A 211 -3.84 15.30 -0.72
C THR A 211 -3.37 15.00 0.70
N GLY A 212 -2.12 14.58 0.88
CA GLY A 212 -1.57 14.10 2.14
C GLY A 212 -2.07 12.71 2.55
N ASP A 213 -2.89 12.06 1.73
CA ASP A 213 -3.43 10.73 1.99
C ASP A 213 -2.39 9.64 1.68
N SER A 214 -2.31 8.61 2.51
CA SER A 214 -1.37 7.50 2.34
C SER A 214 -2.01 6.23 1.77
N ASP A 215 -3.33 6.23 1.57
CA ASP A 215 -4.09 5.12 1.02
C ASP A 215 -3.92 5.07 -0.49
N ILE A 216 -3.00 4.22 -0.94
CA ILE A 216 -2.60 4.15 -2.34
C ILE A 216 -2.90 2.75 -2.87
N LEU A 217 -3.72 2.70 -3.91
CA LEU A 217 -3.97 1.53 -4.73
C LEU A 217 -3.22 1.66 -6.06
N LEU A 218 -2.20 0.82 -6.22
CA LEU A 218 -1.45 0.64 -7.45
C LEU A 218 -2.16 -0.41 -8.32
N LEU A 219 -2.54 -0.06 -9.53
CA LEU A 219 -3.23 -0.92 -10.49
C LEU A 219 -2.48 -0.97 -11.82
N GLY A 220 -2.62 -2.09 -12.54
CA GLY A 220 -2.27 -2.19 -13.95
C GLY A 220 -1.31 -3.32 -14.28
N ASP A 221 -0.78 -3.28 -15.50
CA ASP A 221 0.09 -4.31 -16.07
C ASP A 221 1.57 -3.98 -15.81
N TYR A 222 2.18 -4.74 -14.89
CA TYR A 222 3.60 -4.60 -14.56
C TYR A 222 4.51 -5.40 -15.47
N ASN A 223 3.93 -6.24 -16.34
CA ASN A 223 4.63 -7.15 -17.22
C ASN A 223 5.64 -8.02 -16.47
N SER A 224 5.34 -8.36 -15.22
CA SER A 224 6.21 -9.11 -14.30
C SER A 224 5.39 -10.13 -13.53
N TYR A 225 5.91 -11.34 -13.33
CA TYR A 225 5.28 -12.29 -12.40
C TYR A 225 5.52 -11.90 -10.93
N ALA A 226 4.68 -12.39 -10.02
CA ALA A 226 4.64 -11.97 -8.61
C ALA A 226 5.97 -12.07 -7.85
N MET A 227 6.84 -13.01 -8.24
CA MET A 227 8.15 -13.23 -7.60
C MET A 227 9.32 -12.61 -8.40
N GLU A 228 9.04 -11.88 -9.47
CA GLU A 228 10.08 -11.16 -10.23
C GLU A 228 10.50 -9.88 -9.50
N ASP A 229 11.75 -9.49 -9.72
CA ASP A 229 12.41 -8.36 -9.06
C ASP A 229 11.56 -7.07 -9.07
N PRO A 230 10.87 -6.68 -10.16
CA PRO A 230 10.06 -5.46 -10.17
C PRO A 230 8.92 -5.48 -9.15
N ILE A 231 8.26 -6.62 -8.95
CA ILE A 231 7.20 -6.76 -7.94
C ILE A 231 7.81 -6.72 -6.54
N THR A 232 8.96 -7.38 -6.34
CA THR A 232 9.64 -7.35 -5.03
C THR A 232 10.04 -5.94 -4.58
N VAL A 233 10.27 -4.99 -5.50
CA VAL A 233 10.51 -3.58 -5.15
C VAL A 233 9.33 -3.00 -4.36
N PHE A 234 8.09 -3.22 -4.83
CA PHE A 234 6.89 -2.74 -4.14
C PHE A 234 6.69 -3.44 -2.80
N LEU A 235 6.89 -4.76 -2.75
CA LEU A 235 6.79 -5.53 -1.51
C LEU A 235 7.80 -5.07 -0.45
N ASN A 236 9.04 -4.80 -0.86
CA ASN A 236 10.08 -4.27 0.02
C ASN A 236 9.81 -2.82 0.46
N ALA A 237 9.03 -2.06 -0.32
CA ALA A 237 8.54 -0.74 0.05
C ALA A 237 7.30 -0.79 0.95
N GLY A 238 6.81 -1.99 1.31
CA GLY A 238 5.69 -2.20 2.22
C GLY A 238 4.33 -2.32 1.54
N TYR A 239 4.25 -2.23 0.21
CA TYR A 239 3.01 -2.52 -0.50
C TYR A 239 2.68 -4.01 -0.41
N ALA A 240 1.41 -4.35 -0.33
CA ALA A 240 0.94 -5.73 -0.34
C ALA A 240 0.30 -6.05 -1.69
N ASP A 241 0.71 -7.18 -2.28
CA ASP A 241 -0.03 -7.82 -3.38
C ASP A 241 -1.35 -8.37 -2.82
N LEU A 242 -2.47 -7.79 -3.24
CA LEU A 242 -3.78 -8.09 -2.67
C LEU A 242 -4.22 -9.53 -2.94
N ILE A 243 -4.04 -10.00 -4.18
CA ILE A 243 -4.41 -11.37 -4.58
C ILE A 243 -3.62 -12.37 -3.74
N ALA A 244 -2.29 -12.22 -3.70
CA ALA A 244 -1.44 -13.10 -2.91
C ALA A 244 -1.73 -13.03 -1.40
N SER A 245 -2.07 -11.84 -0.88
CA SER A 245 -2.28 -11.62 0.56
C SER A 245 -3.64 -12.14 1.05
N LEU A 246 -4.69 -12.07 0.23
CA LEU A 246 -6.06 -12.38 0.64
C LEU A 246 -6.56 -13.74 0.11
N ASN A 247 -6.16 -14.13 -1.09
CA ASN A 247 -6.65 -15.35 -1.75
C ASN A 247 -5.57 -16.44 -1.85
N GLY A 248 -4.29 -16.08 -1.70
CA GLY A 248 -3.15 -16.99 -1.77
C GLY A 248 -2.46 -16.97 -3.14
N SER A 249 -1.42 -17.80 -3.32
CA SER A 249 -0.52 -17.73 -4.48
C SER A 249 -0.95 -18.54 -5.71
N ASP A 250 -2.16 -19.11 -5.71
CA ASP A 250 -2.63 -20.03 -6.76
C ASP A 250 -3.49 -19.33 -7.84
N GLU A 251 -3.73 -18.01 -7.72
CA GLU A 251 -4.50 -17.20 -8.68
C GLU A 251 -3.63 -16.65 -9.83
N TYR A 252 -4.24 -16.40 -10.99
CA TYR A 252 -3.58 -15.96 -12.23
C TYR A 252 -4.47 -15.02 -13.03
N SER A 253 -3.90 -13.98 -13.65
CA SER A 253 -4.65 -13.06 -14.53
C SER A 253 -4.35 -13.21 -16.02
N TYR A 254 -3.37 -14.04 -16.39
CA TYR A 254 -2.86 -14.14 -17.75
C TYR A 254 -2.32 -15.54 -18.09
N VAL A 255 -2.50 -15.95 -19.36
CA VAL A 255 -1.96 -17.21 -19.90
C VAL A 255 -1.17 -16.94 -21.17
N PHE A 256 0.11 -17.32 -21.17
CA PHE A 256 0.97 -17.22 -22.36
C PHE A 256 1.73 -18.52 -22.63
N ASP A 257 1.57 -19.05 -23.83
CA ASP A 257 2.22 -20.29 -24.29
C ASP A 257 2.03 -21.47 -23.31
N GLY A 258 0.85 -21.56 -22.68
CA GLY A 258 0.49 -22.60 -21.73
C GLY A 258 1.06 -22.43 -20.31
N GLN A 259 1.64 -21.27 -19.99
CA GLN A 259 2.03 -20.89 -18.62
C GLN A 259 0.99 -19.95 -18.02
N TRP A 260 0.59 -20.21 -16.77
CA TRP A 260 -0.31 -19.35 -16.00
C TRP A 260 0.49 -18.43 -15.09
N GLY A 261 0.14 -17.16 -15.03
CA GLY A 261 0.69 -16.23 -14.05
C GLY A 261 -0.01 -14.87 -14.10
N SER A 262 0.29 -14.01 -13.13
CA SER A 262 -0.26 -12.65 -13.09
C SER A 262 0.76 -11.65 -13.61
N LEU A 263 0.38 -10.85 -14.60
CA LEU A 263 1.13 -9.66 -15.04
C LEU A 263 0.46 -8.38 -14.54
N ASP A 264 -0.85 -8.44 -14.37
CA ASP A 264 -1.66 -7.41 -13.74
C ASP A 264 -1.64 -7.57 -12.22
N PHE A 265 -1.51 -6.44 -11.52
CA PHE A 265 -1.51 -6.42 -10.06
C PHE A 265 -2.44 -5.34 -9.52
N ALA A 266 -3.00 -5.63 -8.35
CA ALA A 266 -3.47 -4.63 -7.41
C ALA A 266 -2.57 -4.67 -6.17
N LEU A 267 -1.80 -3.61 -5.95
CA LEU A 267 -0.92 -3.48 -4.79
C LEU A 267 -1.43 -2.35 -3.88
N ALA A 268 -1.65 -2.64 -2.60
CA ALA A 268 -2.13 -1.64 -1.64
C ALA A 268 -1.01 -1.18 -0.72
N SER A 269 -0.98 0.13 -0.40
CA SER A 269 -0.14 0.66 0.67
C SER A 269 -0.52 0.04 2.03
N PRO A 270 0.38 0.08 3.05
CA PRO A 270 0.07 -0.44 4.38
C PRO A 270 -1.21 0.14 5.01
N SER A 271 -1.53 1.42 4.75
CA SER A 271 -2.72 2.07 5.32
C SER A 271 -4.00 1.66 4.60
N LEU A 272 -3.94 1.44 3.28
CA LEU A 272 -5.08 0.98 2.50
C LEU A 272 -5.37 -0.51 2.70
N LEU A 273 -4.34 -1.33 2.97
CA LEU A 273 -4.50 -2.78 3.09
C LEU A 273 -5.57 -3.20 4.10
N ALA A 274 -5.66 -2.51 5.23
CA ALA A 274 -6.66 -2.80 6.26
C ALA A 274 -8.08 -2.33 5.89
N GLN A 275 -8.22 -1.54 4.83
CA GLN A 275 -9.47 -1.05 4.26
C GLN A 275 -9.88 -1.84 3.01
N ILE A 276 -9.21 -2.96 2.71
CA ILE A 276 -9.60 -3.85 1.61
C ILE A 276 -10.68 -4.83 2.11
N SER A 277 -11.86 -4.77 1.52
CA SER A 277 -12.97 -5.68 1.84
C SER A 277 -12.90 -6.99 1.07
N GLY A 278 -12.16 -7.04 -0.04
CA GLY A 278 -11.95 -8.22 -0.85
C GLY A 278 -11.23 -7.91 -2.16
N VAL A 279 -10.76 -8.96 -2.84
CA VAL A 279 -10.12 -8.88 -4.15
C VAL A 279 -10.42 -10.15 -4.95
N ALA A 280 -10.54 -10.04 -6.26
CA ALA A 280 -10.70 -11.19 -7.14
C ALA A 280 -10.18 -10.90 -8.56
N ASP A 281 -9.61 -11.91 -9.20
CA ASP A 281 -9.49 -11.96 -10.65
C ASP A 281 -10.87 -12.28 -11.26
N TYR A 282 -11.36 -11.41 -12.15
CA TYR A 282 -12.61 -11.63 -12.87
C TYR A 282 -12.34 -12.44 -14.13
N HIS A 283 -12.37 -13.77 -13.98
CA HIS A 283 -12.01 -14.73 -15.04
C HIS A 283 -13.01 -14.75 -16.21
N VAL A 284 -12.77 -13.86 -17.18
CA VAL A 284 -13.56 -13.76 -18.42
C VAL A 284 -12.69 -13.81 -19.68
N ASN A 285 -11.36 -13.82 -19.57
CA ASN A 285 -10.43 -13.63 -20.68
C ASN A 285 -9.31 -14.66 -20.74
N ALA A 286 -8.58 -14.89 -19.64
CA ALA A 286 -7.32 -15.65 -19.70
C ALA A 286 -7.54 -17.13 -20.08
N ASP A 287 -8.65 -17.70 -19.64
CA ASP A 287 -9.05 -19.08 -19.97
C ASP A 287 -9.76 -19.20 -21.33
N GLU A 288 -10.17 -18.09 -21.93
CA GLU A 288 -10.94 -18.08 -23.17
C GLU A 288 -10.03 -18.18 -24.41
N PRO A 289 -10.39 -19.01 -25.41
CA PRO A 289 -9.60 -19.15 -26.62
C PRO A 289 -9.63 -17.88 -27.46
N ASN A 290 -8.47 -17.50 -28.00
CA ASN A 290 -8.31 -16.31 -28.85
C ASN A 290 -9.27 -16.24 -30.04
N VAL A 291 -9.78 -17.38 -30.54
CA VAL A 291 -10.73 -17.40 -31.66
C VAL A 291 -12.08 -16.75 -31.31
N LEU A 292 -12.40 -16.54 -30.03
CA LEU A 292 -13.61 -15.87 -29.56
C LEU A 292 -13.46 -14.35 -29.44
N ASP A 293 -12.27 -13.82 -29.75
CA ASP A 293 -12.01 -12.39 -29.75
C ASP A 293 -12.81 -11.63 -30.84
N TYR A 294 -12.64 -10.31 -30.83
CA TYR A 294 -13.30 -9.42 -31.79
C TYR A 294 -12.71 -9.51 -33.21
N ASN A 295 -11.51 -10.08 -33.39
CA ASN A 295 -10.81 -10.10 -34.67
C ASN A 295 -11.53 -10.98 -35.69
N THR A 296 -11.38 -10.67 -36.98
CA THR A 296 -11.92 -11.46 -38.12
C THR A 296 -10.85 -12.29 -38.82
N ASN A 297 -9.58 -12.00 -38.54
CA ASN A 297 -8.43 -12.67 -39.13
C ASN A 297 -8.46 -14.20 -38.94
N PHE A 298 -7.99 -14.92 -39.97
CA PHE A 298 -7.88 -16.39 -39.98
C PHE A 298 -9.19 -17.16 -39.71
N LYS A 299 -10.35 -16.51 -39.80
CA LYS A 299 -11.69 -17.11 -39.64
C LYS A 299 -12.41 -17.20 -40.98
N SER A 300 -13.17 -18.28 -41.21
CA SER A 300 -14.11 -18.36 -42.34
C SER A 300 -15.34 -17.49 -42.10
N ALA A 301 -16.10 -17.19 -43.16
CA ALA A 301 -17.32 -16.37 -43.04
C ALA A 301 -18.35 -16.93 -42.04
N GLY A 302 -18.46 -18.26 -41.91
CA GLY A 302 -19.30 -18.88 -40.88
C GLY A 302 -18.73 -18.69 -39.47
N GLN A 303 -17.41 -18.86 -39.31
CA GLN A 303 -16.74 -18.68 -38.02
C GLN A 303 -16.78 -17.24 -37.50
N ILE A 304 -16.74 -16.23 -38.39
CA ILE A 304 -16.88 -14.82 -37.99
C ILE A 304 -18.23 -14.59 -37.28
N ILE A 305 -19.27 -15.33 -37.66
CA ILE A 305 -20.60 -15.25 -37.06
C ILE A 305 -20.70 -16.16 -35.83
N ASP A 306 -20.29 -17.42 -35.96
CA ASP A 306 -20.53 -18.46 -34.96
C ASP A 306 -19.59 -18.37 -33.74
N LEU A 307 -18.41 -17.75 -33.88
CA LEU A 307 -17.38 -17.64 -32.84
C LEU A 307 -17.30 -16.22 -32.25
N TYR A 308 -18.42 -15.48 -32.30
CA TYR A 308 -18.53 -14.17 -31.69
C TYR A 308 -19.79 -14.08 -30.83
N ALA A 309 -19.66 -13.49 -29.65
CA ALA A 309 -20.76 -13.17 -28.76
C ALA A 309 -20.62 -11.74 -28.23
N LEU A 310 -21.73 -11.10 -27.85
CA LEU A 310 -21.75 -9.73 -27.32
C LEU A 310 -21.52 -9.67 -25.80
N ASP A 311 -21.23 -10.81 -25.18
CA ASP A 311 -20.93 -10.95 -23.76
C ASP A 311 -19.54 -10.39 -23.40
N GLU A 312 -19.17 -10.46 -22.13
CA GLU A 312 -17.92 -9.98 -21.54
C GLU A 312 -16.71 -10.87 -21.86
N TYR A 313 -16.94 -12.12 -22.25
CA TYR A 313 -15.88 -13.12 -22.42
C TYR A 313 -14.92 -12.79 -23.57
N ARG A 314 -13.62 -13.00 -23.39
CA ARG A 314 -12.57 -12.75 -24.40
C ARG A 314 -12.63 -11.33 -24.98
N ASN A 315 -12.99 -10.35 -24.16
CA ASN A 315 -12.87 -8.94 -24.53
C ASN A 315 -11.42 -8.44 -24.46
N SER A 316 -10.57 -9.16 -23.72
CA SER A 316 -9.14 -8.94 -23.61
C SER A 316 -8.40 -10.28 -23.57
N ASP A 317 -7.08 -10.24 -23.55
CA ASP A 317 -6.20 -11.34 -23.24
C ASP A 317 -5.81 -11.42 -21.76
N HIS A 318 -6.20 -10.45 -20.94
CA HIS A 318 -5.98 -10.43 -19.50
C HIS A 318 -7.29 -10.40 -18.72
N ASP A 319 -7.37 -11.10 -17.60
CA ASP A 319 -8.48 -10.98 -16.66
C ASP A 319 -8.38 -9.65 -15.88
N PRO A 320 -9.48 -8.90 -15.70
CA PRO A 320 -9.49 -7.74 -14.83
C PRO A 320 -9.39 -8.14 -13.35
N ILE A 321 -8.67 -7.34 -12.56
CA ILE A 321 -8.69 -7.45 -11.09
C ILE A 321 -9.75 -6.50 -10.53
N VAL A 322 -10.61 -7.00 -9.65
CA VAL A 322 -11.63 -6.23 -8.92
C VAL A 322 -11.22 -6.16 -7.45
N VAL A 323 -11.19 -4.95 -6.89
CA VAL A 323 -10.84 -4.68 -5.49
C VAL A 323 -12.03 -4.00 -4.80
N GLY A 324 -12.47 -4.55 -3.67
CA GLY A 324 -13.45 -3.92 -2.79
C GLY A 324 -12.76 -3.10 -1.70
N LEU A 325 -13.25 -1.87 -1.48
CA LEU A 325 -12.76 -0.97 -0.44
C LEU A 325 -13.84 -0.76 0.63
N ASP A 326 -13.44 -0.70 1.88
CA ASP A 326 -14.23 -0.30 3.05
C ASP A 326 -13.50 0.84 3.76
N LEU A 327 -13.72 2.06 3.27
CA LEU A 327 -12.95 3.26 3.63
C LEU A 327 -13.47 3.94 4.92
N ASP A 328 -14.44 3.32 5.61
CA ASP A 328 -15.06 3.84 6.84
C ASP A 328 -14.26 3.51 8.12
N ASP A 329 -13.28 2.61 8.04
CA ASP A 329 -12.38 2.31 9.15
C ASP A 329 -11.16 3.23 9.10
N VAL A 330 -11.16 4.26 9.95
CA VAL A 330 -9.91 4.90 10.39
C VAL A 330 -9.06 3.80 11.02
N VAL A 331 -8.14 3.21 10.24
CA VAL A 331 -7.28 2.13 10.69
C VAL A 331 -6.39 2.70 11.79
N VAL A 332 -6.74 2.39 13.03
CA VAL A 332 -5.79 2.39 14.13
C VAL A 332 -4.71 1.40 13.70
N SER A 333 -3.50 1.87 13.41
CA SER A 333 -2.35 0.99 13.14
C SER A 333 -2.36 -0.16 14.16
N PRO A 334 -2.10 -1.41 13.76
CA PRO A 334 -2.11 -2.52 14.70
C PRO A 334 -1.20 -2.17 15.90
N PRO A 335 -1.63 -2.47 17.13
CA PRO A 335 -0.92 -2.01 18.32
C PRO A 335 0.52 -2.52 18.31
N ILE A 336 1.48 -1.60 18.26
CA ILE A 336 2.91 -1.93 18.36
C ILE A 336 3.19 -2.37 19.79
N THR A 337 3.70 -3.60 19.95
CA THR A 337 4.16 -4.08 21.27
C THR A 337 5.62 -3.75 21.45
N PHE A 338 5.94 -2.98 22.49
CA PHE A 338 7.31 -2.70 22.91
C PHE A 338 7.71 -3.58 24.08
N TYR A 339 8.95 -4.04 24.05
CA TYR A 339 9.59 -4.80 25.11
C TYR A 339 10.74 -4.02 25.74
N LEU A 340 10.93 -4.19 27.05
CA LEU A 340 12.05 -3.59 27.78
C LEU A 340 13.34 -4.35 27.48
N HIS A 341 14.29 -3.70 26.80
CA HIS A 341 15.61 -4.26 26.49
C HIS A 341 16.74 -3.58 27.24
N SER A 342 17.88 -4.26 27.25
CA SER A 342 19.15 -3.69 27.69
C SER A 342 20.31 -4.42 27.00
N ASN A 343 21.32 -3.70 26.52
CA ASN A 343 22.46 -4.28 25.81
C ASN A 343 23.65 -4.66 26.73
N GLY A 344 23.55 -4.36 28.03
CA GLY A 344 24.64 -4.61 28.97
C GLY A 344 24.46 -5.92 29.75
N SER A 345 25.56 -6.38 30.32
CA SER A 345 25.52 -7.42 31.35
C SER A 345 24.81 -6.91 32.61
N ARG A 346 24.22 -7.82 33.39
CA ARG A 346 23.51 -7.53 34.64
C ARG A 346 24.24 -6.45 35.46
N ASN A 347 23.60 -5.31 35.70
CA ASN A 347 24.10 -4.19 36.51
C ASN A 347 25.41 -3.52 36.00
N THR A 348 25.70 -3.56 34.70
CA THR A 348 26.77 -2.74 34.08
C THR A 348 26.20 -1.49 33.40
N ASN A 349 27.05 -0.61 32.85
CA ASN A 349 26.67 0.55 32.02
C ASN A 349 25.95 0.08 30.73
N SER A 350 24.71 -0.38 30.88
CA SER A 350 23.82 -0.81 29.82
C SER A 350 23.02 0.38 29.31
N SER A 351 22.86 0.51 27.99
CA SER A 351 21.71 1.29 27.49
C SER A 351 20.43 0.52 27.75
N LEU A 352 19.36 1.26 28.06
CA LEU A 352 18.01 0.77 28.24
C LEU A 352 17.19 1.30 27.07
N PHE A 353 16.50 0.43 26.35
CA PHE A 353 15.78 0.81 25.14
C PHE A 353 14.54 -0.04 24.94
N LEU A 354 13.54 0.54 24.26
CA LEU A 354 12.36 -0.17 23.81
C LEU A 354 12.64 -0.76 22.43
N ASP A 355 12.23 -2.01 22.23
CA ASP A 355 12.35 -2.72 20.96
C ASP A 355 11.05 -3.49 20.70
N THR A 356 10.72 -3.72 19.43
CA THR A 356 9.54 -4.50 19.03
C THR A 356 9.81 -6.00 19.03
N SER A 357 11.07 -6.41 19.15
CA SER A 357 11.48 -7.80 19.25
C SER A 357 11.26 -8.35 20.66
N ALA A 358 10.48 -9.43 20.78
CA ALA A 358 10.28 -10.10 22.07
C ALA A 358 11.62 -10.64 22.65
N PRO A 359 11.92 -10.45 23.94
CA PRO A 359 13.11 -11.01 24.57
C PRO A 359 13.11 -12.55 24.49
N THR A 360 14.17 -13.14 23.91
CA THR A 360 14.28 -14.60 23.73
C THR A 360 15.13 -15.30 24.79
N SER A 361 15.78 -14.53 25.68
CA SER A 361 16.64 -15.07 26.73
C SER A 361 15.83 -15.73 27.83
N ILE A 362 16.15 -16.98 28.15
CA ILE A 362 15.61 -17.68 29.33
C ILE A 362 16.21 -17.20 30.66
N LYS A 363 17.20 -16.30 30.62
CA LYS A 363 17.79 -15.66 31.81
C LYS A 363 17.24 -14.25 31.93
N SER A 364 16.57 -13.96 33.05
CA SER A 364 16.11 -12.62 33.40
C SER A 364 17.29 -11.64 33.48
N ASN A 365 17.22 -10.53 32.73
CA ASN A 365 18.02 -9.35 33.03
C ASN A 365 17.24 -8.42 33.96
N ARG A 366 17.92 -7.46 34.60
CA ARG A 366 17.27 -6.54 35.54
C ARG A 366 18.02 -5.22 35.69
N LYS A 367 17.30 -4.22 36.19
CA LYS A 367 17.82 -2.92 36.59
C LYS A 367 17.40 -2.63 38.04
N ASP A 368 18.37 -2.34 38.90
CA ASP A 368 18.14 -2.01 40.31
C ASP A 368 17.96 -0.48 40.47
N SER A 369 17.10 -0.05 41.39
CA SER A 369 17.05 1.35 41.86
C SER A 369 18.22 1.69 42.80
N ASP A 370 18.35 2.97 43.13
CA ASP A 370 19.07 3.40 44.32
C ASP A 370 18.41 2.90 45.62
N ASN A 371 19.16 2.97 46.74
CA ASN A 371 18.65 2.61 48.06
C ASN A 371 17.47 3.49 48.48
N LEU A 372 16.47 2.87 49.12
CA LEU A 372 15.22 3.50 49.49
C LEU A 372 15.17 3.81 50.99
N LYS A 373 14.68 4.98 51.35
CA LYS A 373 14.54 5.41 52.74
C LYS A 373 13.28 6.23 52.91
N PHE A 374 12.50 5.89 53.94
CA PHE A 374 11.27 6.62 54.26
C PHE A 374 11.63 7.92 55.00
N ALA A 375 12.69 7.85 55.82
CA ALA A 375 13.28 9.01 56.48
C ALA A 375 13.84 10.00 55.45
N GLY A 376 13.45 11.28 55.57
CA GLY A 376 13.82 12.34 54.62
C GLY A 376 12.76 12.63 53.55
N GLY A 377 11.52 12.17 53.73
CA GLY A 377 10.38 12.54 52.88
C GLY A 377 9.96 11.50 51.85
N ASN A 378 10.51 10.27 51.93
CA ASN A 378 10.19 9.15 51.04
C ASN A 378 10.23 9.52 49.53
N PRO A 379 11.37 10.03 49.02
CA PRO A 379 11.45 10.50 47.65
C PRO A 379 11.38 9.34 46.65
N TRP A 380 10.76 9.59 45.50
CA TRP A 380 10.84 8.70 44.35
C TRP A 380 12.30 8.55 43.88
N LYS A 381 12.68 7.32 43.57
CA LYS A 381 13.98 6.94 43.03
C LYS A 381 13.79 6.29 41.67
N GLU A 382 14.50 6.80 40.68
CA GLU A 382 14.49 6.21 39.35
C GLU A 382 15.09 4.80 39.38
N ILE A 383 14.41 3.87 38.70
CA ILE A 383 14.92 2.56 38.34
C ILE A 383 15.62 2.68 36.99
N GLY A 384 14.95 3.25 35.99
CA GLY A 384 15.53 3.56 34.69
C GLY A 384 14.54 4.22 33.73
N LEU A 385 15.07 4.64 32.58
CA LEU A 385 14.35 5.21 31.45
C LEU A 385 14.66 4.37 30.20
N TRP A 386 13.62 3.84 29.56
CA TRP A 386 13.71 3.11 28.30
C TRP A 386 13.14 3.97 27.19
N SER A 387 13.89 4.13 26.10
CA SER A 387 13.45 4.91 24.94
C SER A 387 13.37 4.05 23.70
N ALA A 388 12.36 4.29 22.86
CA ALA A 388 12.27 3.72 21.52
C ALA A 388 13.18 4.51 20.55
N ASP A 389 13.67 3.82 19.52
CA ASP A 389 14.19 4.51 18.33
C ASP A 389 13.04 5.29 17.67
N PRO A 390 13.22 6.57 17.29
CA PRO A 390 12.16 7.36 16.67
C PRO A 390 11.52 6.70 15.45
N SER A 391 12.29 5.90 14.70
CA SER A 391 11.79 5.15 13.53
C SER A 391 10.71 4.12 13.87
N PHE A 392 10.57 3.72 15.14
CA PHE A 392 9.50 2.84 15.60
C PHE A 392 8.20 3.57 15.97
N THR A 393 8.22 4.90 16.04
CA THR A 393 7.10 5.71 16.53
C THR A 393 6.74 6.79 15.53
N VAL A 394 6.04 6.39 14.47
CA VAL A 394 5.46 7.32 13.48
C VAL A 394 3.93 7.30 13.60
N GLY A 395 3.31 8.47 13.50
CA GLY A 395 1.86 8.63 13.55
C GLY A 395 1.34 9.10 14.90
N THR A 396 0.06 8.87 15.17
CA THR A 396 -0.61 9.39 16.38
C THR A 396 -0.81 8.30 17.42
N LEU A 397 -0.19 8.47 18.60
CA LEU A 397 -0.47 7.65 19.76
C LEU A 397 -1.80 8.10 20.38
N THR A 398 -2.81 7.23 20.33
CA THR A 398 -4.18 7.52 20.80
C THR A 398 -4.57 6.73 22.05
N SER A 399 -3.90 5.60 22.30
CA SER A 399 -4.16 4.74 23.45
C SER A 399 -2.92 3.92 23.82
N LEU A 400 -2.89 3.39 25.05
CA LEU A 400 -1.86 2.51 25.56
C LEU A 400 -2.52 1.29 26.21
N ASN A 401 -2.07 0.09 25.85
CA ASN A 401 -2.45 -1.14 26.53
C ASN A 401 -1.82 -1.21 27.92
N ASP A 402 -2.31 -2.14 28.74
CA ASP A 402 -1.74 -2.40 30.06
C ASP A 402 -0.26 -2.76 29.95
N LEU A 403 0.55 -2.15 30.82
CA LEU A 403 1.96 -2.46 30.92
C LEU A 403 2.17 -3.61 31.91
N HIS A 404 2.92 -4.62 31.48
CA HIS A 404 3.31 -5.76 32.29
C HIS A 404 4.78 -5.63 32.71
N VAL A 405 5.04 -5.53 34.01
CA VAL A 405 6.41 -5.51 34.55
C VAL A 405 6.60 -6.47 35.70
N TRP A 406 7.77 -7.10 35.77
CA TRP A 406 8.14 -8.00 36.86
C TRP A 406 9.11 -7.31 37.79
N ILE A 407 8.72 -7.16 39.06
CA ILE A 407 9.53 -6.50 40.09
C ILE A 407 9.89 -7.46 41.23
N GLY A 408 11.03 -7.21 41.85
CA GLY A 408 11.53 -8.01 42.96
C GLY A 408 12.59 -7.25 43.75
N LEU A 409 13.11 -7.89 44.79
CA LEU A 409 14.15 -7.30 45.63
C LEU A 409 15.54 -7.60 45.07
N ARG A 410 16.43 -6.62 45.17
CA ARG A 410 17.85 -6.80 44.81
C ARG A 410 18.52 -7.88 45.66
N ARG A 411 18.15 -7.95 46.96
CA ARG A 411 18.66 -8.87 47.97
C ARG A 411 17.59 -9.13 49.03
N ALA A 412 17.69 -10.28 49.70
CA ALA A 412 16.81 -10.60 50.83
C ALA A 412 16.99 -9.57 51.95
N GLN A 413 15.88 -9.17 52.56
CA GLN A 413 15.88 -8.19 53.65
C GLN A 413 15.62 -8.88 54.98
N ASN A 414 16.22 -8.33 56.05
CA ASN A 414 16.00 -8.80 57.41
C ASN A 414 14.63 -8.38 57.98
N GLN A 415 13.95 -7.43 57.32
CA GLN A 415 12.64 -6.92 57.70
C GLN A 415 11.80 -6.73 56.44
N ILE A 416 10.51 -7.04 56.53
CA ILE A 416 9.57 -6.90 55.40
C ILE A 416 9.32 -5.41 55.19
N ALA A 417 9.41 -4.95 53.94
CA ALA A 417 9.02 -3.60 53.52
C ALA A 417 8.05 -3.70 52.34
N ASN A 418 7.16 -2.71 52.23
CA ASN A 418 6.30 -2.53 51.07
C ASN A 418 6.89 -1.44 50.16
N TYR A 419 6.47 -1.39 48.91
CA TYR A 419 7.04 -0.51 47.88
C TYR A 419 5.94 0.14 47.05
N ASP A 420 6.20 1.35 46.57
CA ASP A 420 5.39 1.93 45.51
C ASP A 420 6.15 1.82 44.18
N LEU A 421 5.41 1.67 43.08
CA LEU A 421 5.92 1.74 41.72
C LEU A 421 5.17 2.86 40.99
N ARG A 422 5.93 3.77 40.37
CA ARG A 422 5.41 4.77 39.44
C ARG A 422 5.94 4.50 38.06
N ILE A 423 5.06 4.65 37.08
CA ILE A 423 5.38 4.60 35.66
C ILE A 423 5.02 5.96 35.06
N GLU A 424 5.92 6.50 34.25
CA GLU A 424 5.74 7.77 33.54
C GLU A 424 6.07 7.54 32.05
N VAL A 425 5.19 7.96 31.15
CA VAL A 425 5.34 7.87 29.70
C VAL A 425 5.55 9.26 29.13
N TYR A 426 6.54 9.41 28.26
CA TYR A 426 6.98 10.68 27.72
C TYR A 426 7.01 10.69 26.20
N LYS A 427 6.74 11.86 25.62
CA LYS A 427 7.23 12.27 24.30
C LYS A 427 8.36 13.25 24.54
N ASN A 428 9.58 12.89 24.16
CA ASN A 428 10.78 13.68 24.47
C ASN A 428 10.86 13.92 25.99
N ASP A 429 10.65 15.17 26.45
CA ASP A 429 10.63 15.55 27.87
C ASP A 429 9.21 15.85 28.41
N GLU A 430 8.17 15.73 27.58
CA GLU A 430 6.78 16.01 27.94
C GLU A 430 6.07 14.76 28.46
N LEU A 431 5.52 14.84 29.68
CA LEU A 431 4.78 13.74 30.30
C LEU A 431 3.41 13.58 29.64
N ILE A 432 3.17 12.43 29.02
CA ILE A 432 1.91 12.09 28.37
C ILE A 432 0.98 11.36 29.34
N SER A 433 1.51 10.42 30.11
CA SER A 433 0.73 9.51 30.96
C SER A 433 1.53 9.07 32.18
N THR A 434 0.84 8.77 33.28
CA THR A 434 1.44 8.21 34.49
C THR A 434 0.51 7.24 35.21
N SER A 435 1.09 6.25 35.90
CA SER A 435 0.38 5.28 36.73
C SER A 435 1.15 5.02 38.03
N ASP A 436 0.43 4.94 39.14
CA ASP A 436 0.97 4.60 40.46
C ASP A 436 0.36 3.28 40.97
N SER A 437 1.23 2.31 41.27
CA SER A 437 0.90 1.09 42.01
C SER A 437 1.44 1.23 43.43
N LEU A 438 0.54 1.43 44.40
CA LEU A 438 0.90 1.70 45.79
C LEU A 438 0.90 0.45 46.66
N CYS A 439 1.73 0.47 47.69
CA CYS A 439 1.77 -0.53 48.75
C CYS A 439 1.95 -1.98 48.29
N ILE A 440 2.83 -2.20 47.32
CA ILE A 440 3.19 -3.52 46.84
C ILE A 440 3.94 -4.27 47.94
N SER A 441 3.40 -5.41 48.35
CA SER A 441 3.92 -6.25 49.42
C SER A 441 4.34 -7.62 48.90
N GLY A 442 5.24 -8.31 49.60
CA GLY A 442 5.60 -9.70 49.28
C GLY A 442 6.62 -9.84 48.15
N LEU A 443 7.37 -8.79 47.84
CA LEU A 443 8.47 -8.87 46.88
C LEU A 443 9.60 -9.75 47.43
N GLU A 444 10.11 -10.64 46.57
CA GLU A 444 11.16 -11.60 46.92
C GLU A 444 12.48 -11.28 46.21
N ALA A 445 13.59 -11.76 46.77
CA ALA A 445 14.92 -11.57 46.19
C ALA A 445 15.29 -12.58 45.10
N ASP A 446 14.55 -13.70 45.03
CA ASP A 446 14.70 -14.68 43.95
C ASP A 446 14.06 -14.12 42.67
N PRO A 447 14.85 -13.90 41.58
CA PRO A 447 14.30 -13.40 40.32
C PRO A 447 13.24 -14.30 39.70
N ASN A 448 13.21 -15.60 40.02
CA ASN A 448 12.17 -16.51 39.52
C ASN A 448 10.83 -16.34 40.25
N LEU A 449 10.82 -15.58 41.36
CA LEU A 449 9.64 -15.24 42.14
C LEU A 449 9.32 -13.74 42.00
N ALA A 450 9.86 -13.06 40.98
CA ALA A 450 9.50 -11.69 40.68
C ALA A 450 7.99 -11.58 40.44
N GLN A 451 7.37 -10.58 41.06
CA GLN A 451 5.93 -10.38 41.00
C GLN A 451 5.59 -9.53 39.77
N GLU A 452 4.64 -10.01 38.98
CA GLU A 452 4.07 -9.23 37.89
C GLU A 452 3.18 -8.12 38.45
N ILE A 453 3.37 -6.91 37.94
CA ILE A 453 2.54 -5.74 38.17
C ILE A 453 2.00 -5.30 36.83
N THR A 454 0.69 -5.41 36.67
CA THR A 454 -0.06 -4.89 35.52
C THR A 454 -0.51 -3.47 35.85
N SER A 455 -0.11 -2.50 35.02
CA SER A 455 -0.41 -1.08 35.25
C SER A 455 -1.16 -0.49 34.06
N SER A 456 -2.34 0.07 34.33
CA SER A 456 -3.11 0.80 33.32
C SER A 456 -2.60 2.24 33.23
N LEU A 457 -2.19 2.64 32.03
CA LEU A 457 -1.59 3.96 31.77
C LEU A 457 -2.65 5.06 31.53
N GLY A 458 -3.93 4.74 31.67
CA GLY A 458 -5.02 5.70 31.58
C GLY A 458 -5.15 6.37 30.20
N SER A 459 -6.07 7.33 30.11
CA SER A 459 -6.27 8.14 28.91
C SER A 459 -5.37 9.36 28.89
N PHE A 460 -4.92 9.75 27.70
CA PHE A 460 -4.16 10.97 27.43
C PHE A 460 -4.68 11.62 26.15
N SER A 461 -4.33 12.89 25.93
CA SER A 461 -4.63 13.55 24.66
C SER A 461 -3.85 12.86 23.53
N PRO A 462 -4.43 12.64 22.35
CA PRO A 462 -3.69 12.10 21.20
C PRO A 462 -2.37 12.84 20.98
N THR A 463 -1.29 12.08 20.84
CA THR A 463 0.07 12.61 20.75
C THR A 463 0.72 12.14 19.46
N GLU A 464 1.02 13.07 18.55
CA GLU A 464 1.72 12.78 17.30
C GLU A 464 3.21 12.48 17.54
N PHE A 465 3.81 11.62 16.71
CA PHE A 465 5.24 11.37 16.63
C PHE A 465 5.69 11.41 15.16
N ASP A 466 6.79 12.09 14.88
CA ASP A 466 7.28 12.35 13.52
C ASP A 466 8.08 11.20 12.87
N GLY A 467 8.34 10.11 13.60
CA GLY A 467 9.12 8.98 13.11
C GLY A 467 10.63 9.24 12.93
N GLN A 468 11.13 10.43 13.29
CA GLN A 468 12.50 10.87 12.99
C GLN A 468 13.22 11.46 14.21
N ASN A 469 12.58 12.36 14.94
CA ASN A 469 13.16 13.09 16.07
C ASN A 469 12.39 12.85 17.36
N ASP A 470 11.09 12.61 17.28
CA ASP A 470 10.24 12.42 18.45
C ASP A 470 10.48 11.05 19.08
N MET A 471 10.80 11.07 20.38
CA MET A 471 11.17 9.88 21.12
C MET A 471 10.09 9.51 22.13
N LEU A 472 9.55 8.30 22.00
CA LEU A 472 8.72 7.69 23.05
C LEU A 472 9.64 7.12 24.14
N SER A 473 9.39 7.50 25.39
CA SER A 473 10.14 6.98 26.54
C SER A 473 9.24 6.57 27.69
N ILE A 474 9.66 5.54 28.43
CA ILE A 474 9.00 5.09 29.66
C ILE A 474 9.99 5.09 30.83
N ARG A 475 9.64 5.80 31.90
CA ARG A 475 10.41 5.89 33.14
C ARG A 475 9.73 5.10 34.24
N PHE A 476 10.54 4.36 35.00
CA PHE A 476 10.10 3.65 36.19
C PHE A 476 10.72 4.26 37.43
N LEU A 477 9.91 4.52 38.45
CA LEU A 477 10.35 5.02 39.74
C LEU A 477 9.80 4.16 40.88
N THR A 478 10.53 4.10 41.98
CA THR A 478 10.10 3.40 43.18
C THR A 478 10.43 4.18 44.44
N ARG A 479 9.72 3.88 45.52
CA ARG A 479 9.99 4.36 46.88
C ARG A 479 9.44 3.35 47.88
N LEU A 480 9.60 3.61 49.17
CA LEU A 480 8.96 2.77 50.19
C LEU A 480 7.44 3.01 50.20
N GLY A 481 6.71 1.94 50.47
CA GLY A 481 5.27 1.85 50.27
C GLY A 481 4.47 2.87 51.07
N THR A 482 3.50 3.49 50.40
CA THR A 482 2.57 4.43 51.01
C THR A 482 1.11 4.01 50.90
N ASP A 483 0.28 4.48 51.81
CA ASP A 483 -1.17 4.39 51.70
C ASP A 483 -1.70 5.53 50.81
N GLY A 484 -3.00 5.52 50.51
CA GLY A 484 -3.62 6.58 49.70
C GLY A 484 -3.56 7.99 50.31
N THR A 485 -3.04 8.13 51.54
CA THR A 485 -2.82 9.43 52.23
C THR A 485 -1.34 9.84 52.25
N GLY A 486 -0.44 9.02 51.69
CA GLY A 486 1.00 9.25 51.65
C GLY A 486 1.76 8.80 52.90
N ASN A 487 1.08 8.18 53.87
CA ASN A 487 1.72 7.61 55.07
C ASN A 487 2.30 6.23 54.75
N SER A 488 3.27 5.75 55.54
CA SER A 488 3.85 4.43 55.33
C SER A 488 2.79 3.33 55.46
N CYS A 489 2.69 2.45 54.48
CA CYS A 489 1.67 1.40 54.45
C CYS A 489 2.11 0.06 55.07
N GLY A 490 3.01 0.12 56.06
CA GLY A 490 3.55 -1.07 56.75
C GLY A 490 4.92 -1.52 56.24
N GLY A 491 5.62 -2.27 57.09
CA GLY A 491 6.98 -2.73 56.85
C GLY A 491 8.08 -1.78 57.36
N CYS A 492 9.35 -2.10 57.07
CA CYS A 492 10.53 -1.34 57.53
C CYS A 492 10.71 -0.01 56.77
N HIS A 493 11.24 1.01 57.46
CA HIS A 493 11.45 2.37 56.94
C HIS A 493 12.79 2.57 56.18
N THR A 494 13.56 1.50 55.93
CA THR A 494 14.83 1.51 55.17
C THR A 494 14.99 0.23 54.37
N SER A 495 15.34 0.33 53.07
CA SER A 495 15.48 -0.80 52.14
C SER A 495 16.67 -0.64 51.20
#